data_AF-A0A0N1BLY9-F1
#
_entry.id   AF-A0A0N1BLY9-F1
#
_cell.length_a   1.000
_cell.length_b   1.000
_cell.length_c   1.000
_cell.angle_alpha   90.00
_cell.angle_beta   90.00
_cell.angle_gamma   90.00
#
_symmetry.space_group_name_H-M   'P 1'
#
loop_
_entity.id
_entity.type
_entity.pdbx_description
1 polymer ?
#
loop_
_entity_poly.entity_id
_entity_poly.type
_entity_poly.pdbx_seq_one_letter_code
_entity_poly.pdbx_strand_id
1 'polypeptide(L)'
;MTDAKAMIQTMIALASASLGLVAALAWNEAIKATLAMLGIGDSLAGLYSYAIVATVLAVTVLTILGRISARLGAEAVIQREAEG
;
A
#
# COMPACT_ATOMS: atom_id res chain seq x y z
N MET A 1 28.21 1.04 15.48
CA MET A 1 27.07 0.10 15.40
C MET A 1 25.79 0.75 14.87
N THR A 2 25.66 2.08 14.92
CA THR A 2 24.52 2.86 14.38
C THR A 2 24.50 2.93 12.84
N ASP A 3 25.66 2.97 12.17
CA ASP A 3 25.75 3.17 10.72
C ASP A 3 25.25 1.98 9.90
N ALA A 4 25.56 0.75 10.34
CA ALA A 4 25.12 -0.46 9.68
C ALA A 4 23.58 -0.62 9.74
N LYS A 5 22.97 -0.27 10.88
CA LYS A 5 21.51 -0.30 11.04
C LYS A 5 20.83 0.72 10.10
N ALA A 6 21.33 1.94 10.05
CA ALA A 6 20.82 2.98 9.16
C ALA A 6 20.97 2.58 7.68
N MET A 7 22.10 1.99 7.30
CA MET A 7 22.33 1.48 5.93
C MET A 7 21.31 0.40 5.55
N ILE A 8 21.09 -0.59 6.43
CA ILE A 8 20.10 -1.66 6.19
C ILE A 8 18.68 -1.08 6.08
N GLN A 9 18.31 -0.13 6.93
CA GLN A 9 16.99 0.52 6.86
C GLN A 9 16.78 1.25 5.53
N THR A 10 17.79 1.98 5.04
CA THR A 10 17.74 2.64 3.73
C THR A 10 17.63 1.62 2.59
N MET A 11 18.39 0.52 2.64
CA MET A 11 18.30 -0.55 1.65
C MET A 11 16.90 -1.18 1.63
N ILE A 12 16.31 -1.44 2.80
CA ILE A 12 14.94 -1.97 2.92
C ILE A 12 13.94 -0.97 2.34
N ALA A 13 14.07 0.33 2.63
CA ALA A 13 13.18 1.36 2.10
C ALA A 13 13.23 1.44 0.57
N LEU A 14 14.44 1.46 -0.01
CA LEU A 14 14.65 1.47 -1.47
C LEU A 14 14.12 0.21 -2.15
N ALA A 15 14.38 -0.97 -1.56
CA ALA A 15 13.86 -2.23 -2.07
C ALA A 15 12.34 -2.29 -1.98
N SER A 16 11.74 -1.85 -0.87
CA SER A 16 10.29 -1.84 -0.69
C SER A 16 9.60 -0.87 -1.64
N ALA A 17 10.20 0.30 -1.90
CA ALA A 17 9.67 1.28 -2.84
C ALA A 17 9.69 0.75 -4.28
N SER A 18 10.82 0.19 -4.72
CA SER A 18 10.95 -0.35 -6.08
C SER A 18 10.08 -1.59 -6.30
N LEU A 19 10.06 -2.54 -5.35
CA LEU A 19 9.18 -3.71 -5.42
C LEU A 19 7.70 -3.33 -5.31
N GLY A 20 7.36 -2.34 -4.48
CA GLY A 20 6.00 -1.81 -4.38
C GLY A 20 5.51 -1.23 -5.71
N LEU A 21 6.36 -0.49 -6.43
CA LEU A 21 6.05 0.00 -7.77
C LEU A 21 5.84 -1.13 -8.77
N VAL A 22 6.73 -2.12 -8.79
CA VAL A 22 6.60 -3.29 -9.67
C VAL A 22 5.30 -4.06 -9.38
N ALA A 23 4.98 -4.28 -8.10
CA ALA A 23 3.75 -4.96 -7.69
C ALA A 23 2.51 -4.17 -8.12
N ALA A 24 2.49 -2.85 -7.94
CA ALA A 24 1.38 -1.99 -8.36
C ALA A 24 1.13 -2.10 -9.88
N LEU A 25 2.20 -2.08 -10.68
CA LEU A 25 2.11 -2.21 -12.14
C LEU A 25 1.62 -3.61 -12.56
N ALA A 26 2.15 -4.67 -11.94
CA ALA A 26 1.75 -6.04 -12.25
C ALA A 26 0.27 -6.31 -11.97
N TRP A 27 -0.24 -5.81 -10.83
CA TRP A 27 -1.66 -5.96 -10.49
C TRP A 27 -2.58 -5.16 -11.40
N ASN A 28 -2.18 -3.95 -11.82
CA ASN A 28 -2.93 -3.17 -12.81
C ASN A 28 -3.10 -3.94 -14.12
N GLU A 29 -2.03 -4.51 -14.66
CA GLU A 29 -2.11 -5.30 -15.89
C GLU A 29 -2.89 -6.61 -15.71
N ALA A 30 -2.74 -7.29 -14.57
CA ALA A 30 -3.51 -8.50 -14.28
C ALA A 30 -5.03 -8.25 -14.22
N ILE A 31 -5.46 -7.16 -13.58
CA ILE A 31 -6.89 -6.80 -13.51
C ILE A 31 -7.42 -6.49 -14.92
N LYS A 32 -6.71 -5.69 -15.71
CA LYS A 32 -7.11 -5.37 -17.09
C LYS A 32 -7.21 -6.62 -17.96
N ALA A 33 -6.22 -7.51 -17.91
CA ALA A 33 -6.23 -8.77 -18.66
C ALA A 33 -7.43 -9.66 -18.25
N THR A 34 -7.76 -9.69 -16.95
CA THR A 34 -8.93 -10.41 -16.45
C THR A 34 -10.23 -9.83 -16.99
N LEU A 35 -10.38 -8.49 -16.98
CA LEU A 35 -11.55 -7.81 -17.54
C LEU A 35 -11.67 -8.01 -19.06
N ALA A 36 -10.55 -8.08 -19.77
CA ALA A 36 -10.51 -8.40 -21.19
C ALA A 36 -11.01 -9.82 -21.48
N MET A 37 -10.59 -10.82 -20.68
CA MET A 37 -11.10 -12.20 -20.79
C MET A 37 -12.61 -12.31 -20.56
N LEU A 38 -13.18 -11.42 -19.75
CA LEU A 38 -14.62 -11.34 -19.50
C LEU A 38 -15.40 -10.58 -20.60
N GLY A 39 -14.72 -10.12 -21.66
CA GLY A 39 -15.36 -9.41 -22.79
C GLY A 39 -15.77 -7.97 -22.48
N ILE A 40 -15.34 -7.41 -21.34
CA ILE A 40 -15.73 -6.07 -20.87
C ILE A 40 -14.57 -5.07 -20.84
N GLY A 41 -13.36 -5.46 -21.25
CA GLY A 41 -12.12 -4.67 -21.12
C GLY A 41 -12.22 -3.21 -21.54
N ASP A 42 -12.80 -2.92 -22.71
CA ASP A 42 -12.99 -1.55 -23.24
C ASP A 42 -14.43 -1.02 -23.09
N SER A 43 -15.31 -1.80 -22.47
CA SER A 43 -16.67 -1.34 -22.21
C SER A 43 -16.68 -0.32 -21.07
N LEU A 44 -17.65 0.59 -21.08
CA LEU A 44 -17.88 1.50 -19.97
C LEU A 44 -18.02 0.74 -18.63
N ALA A 45 -18.64 -0.44 -18.65
CA ALA A 45 -18.75 -1.32 -17.49
C ALA A 45 -17.38 -1.85 -17.00
N GLY A 46 -16.44 -2.13 -17.90
CA GLY A 46 -15.07 -2.54 -17.55
C GLY A 46 -14.29 -1.41 -16.88
N LEU A 47 -14.37 -0.19 -17.42
CA LEU A 47 -13.72 0.99 -16.82
C LEU A 47 -14.25 1.29 -15.42
N TYR A 48 -15.58 1.24 -15.22
CA TYR A 48 -16.16 1.42 -13.89
C TYR A 48 -15.80 0.28 -12.94
N SER A 49 -15.78 -0.97 -13.42
CA SER A 49 -15.36 -2.12 -12.60
C SER A 49 -13.92 -1.97 -12.12
N TYR A 50 -13.00 -1.60 -13.01
CA TYR A 50 -11.60 -1.33 -12.66
C TYR A 50 -11.49 -0.20 -11.63
N ALA A 51 -12.17 0.93 -11.86
CA ALA A 51 -12.12 2.08 -10.96
C ALA A 51 -12.63 1.75 -9.55
N ILE A 52 -13.72 0.98 -9.45
CA ILE A 52 -14.28 0.54 -8.17
C ILE A 52 -13.29 -0.38 -7.44
N VAL A 53 -12.75 -1.40 -8.13
CA VAL A 53 -11.78 -2.34 -7.53
C VAL A 53 -10.54 -1.61 -7.01
N ALA A 54 -9.96 -0.73 -7.83
CA ALA A 54 -8.79 0.06 -7.45
C ALA A 54 -9.08 0.97 -6.24
N THR A 55 -10.25 1.60 -6.20
CA THR A 55 -10.66 2.49 -5.10
C THR A 55 -10.85 1.72 -3.79
N VAL A 56 -11.54 0.58 -3.85
CA VAL A 56 -11.77 -0.26 -2.67
C VAL A 56 -10.44 -0.75 -2.09
N LEU A 57 -9.52 -1.21 -2.93
CA LEU A 57 -8.19 -1.62 -2.50
C LEU A 57 -7.43 -0.47 -1.85
N ALA A 58 -7.38 0.69 -2.51
CA ALA A 58 -6.68 1.87 -2.00
C ALA A 58 -7.23 2.33 -0.64
N VAL A 59 -8.55 2.48 -0.52
CA VAL A 59 -9.20 2.90 0.73
C VAL A 59 -8.97 1.87 1.84
N THR A 60 -9.04 0.58 1.54
CA THR A 60 -8.80 -0.49 2.51
C THR A 60 -7.37 -0.41 3.06
N VAL A 61 -6.37 -0.33 2.18
CA VAL A 61 -4.96 -0.23 2.57
C VAL A 61 -4.70 1.05 3.38
N LEU A 62 -5.18 2.20 2.90
CA LEU A 62 -5.02 3.48 3.59
C LEU A 62 -5.68 3.48 4.97
N THR A 63 -6.87 2.88 5.10
CA THR A 63 -7.57 2.77 6.39
C THR A 63 -6.81 1.89 7.38
N ILE A 64 -6.27 0.76 6.92
CA ILE A 64 -5.47 -0.14 7.76
C ILE A 64 -4.19 0.57 8.23
N LEU A 65 -3.46 1.21 7.31
CA LEU A 65 -2.26 1.96 7.64
C LEU A 65 -2.56 3.12 8.61
N GLY A 66 -3.64 3.87 8.37
CA GLY A 66 -4.09 4.93 9.27
C GLY A 66 -4.38 4.43 10.69
N ARG A 67 -5.03 3.27 10.82
CA ARG A 67 -5.29 2.63 12.13
C ARG A 67 -4.02 2.17 12.83
N ILE A 68 -3.07 1.58 12.09
CA ILE A 68 -1.77 1.15 12.65
C ILE A 68 -1.00 2.38 13.16
N SER A 69 -0.91 3.43 12.36
CA SER A 69 -0.23 4.68 12.74
C SER A 69 -0.85 5.32 13.98
N ALA A 70 -2.19 5.34 14.09
CA ALA A 70 -2.87 5.88 15.27
C ALA A 70 -2.54 5.09 16.55
N ARG A 71 -2.43 3.75 16.45
CA ARG A 71 -2.05 2.89 17.60
C ARG A 71 -0.61 3.13 18.04
N LEU A 72 0.32 3.14 17.09
CA LEU A 72 1.75 3.38 17.39
C LEU A 72 1.97 4.79 17.97
N GLY A 73 1.25 5.80 17.47
CA GLY A 73 1.29 7.16 18.01
C GLY A 73 0.73 7.26 19.44
N ALA A 74 -0.37 6.56 19.74
CA ALA A 74 -0.95 6.55 21.09
C ALA A 74 -0.01 5.89 22.12
N GLU A 75 0.65 4.79 21.75
CA GLU A 75 1.59 4.08 22.62
C GLU A 75 2.82 4.95 22.95
N ALA A 76 3.30 5.74 21.98
CA ALA A 76 4.40 6.68 22.18
C ALA A 76 4.04 7.88 23.09
N VAL A 77 2.77 8.32 23.11
CA VAL A 77 2.31 9.41 23.99
C VAL A 77 2.19 8.94 25.44
N ILE A 78 1.61 7.77 25.67
CA ILE A 78 1.46 7.20 27.02
C ILE A 78 2.82 6.96 27.67
N GLN A 79 3.81 6.50 26.90
CA GLN A 79 5.16 6.26 27.42
C GLN A 79 5.85 7.56 27.88
N ARG A 80 5.57 8.70 27.24
CA ARG A 80 6.12 10.01 27.64
C ARG A 80 5.47 10.59 28.89
N GLU A 81 4.21 10.27 29.17
CA GLU A 81 3.54 10.67 30.41
C GLU A 81 3.95 9.81 31.62
N ALA A 82 4.42 8.57 31.39
CA ALA A 82 4.91 7.70 32.45
C ALA A 82 6.37 7.98 32.89
N GLU A 83 7.15 8.68 32.06
CA GLU A 83 8.55 9.03 32.31
C GLU A 83 8.76 10.46 32.84
N GLY A 84 7.70 11.29 32.89
CA GLY A 84 7.71 12.65 33.45
C GLY A 84 7.14 12.70 34.87
#